data_AF-A0A2D5MW06-F1
#
_entry.id   AF-A0A2D5MW06-F1
#
_cell.length_a   1.000
_cell.length_b   1.000
_cell.length_c   1.000
_cell.angle_alpha   90.00
_cell.angle_beta   90.00
_cell.angle_gamma   90.00
#
_symmetry.space_group_name_H-M   'P 1'
#
loop_
_entity.id
_entity.type
_entity.pdbx_description
1 polymer ?
#
loop_
_entity_poly.entity_id
_entity_poly.type
_entity_poly.pdbx_seq_one_letter_code
_entity_poly.pdbx_strand_id
1 'polypeptide(L)'
;MNEHSFVKSVHRVLPSSVYRWKIHDTYTGGVPDALYCGPKGLLFVEYKWVTLPKRSTTLVKFGISKLQLEWLDRFEMYGQHVMVAIGHSLGVLILVKGQWHSSFSSAKVIELSVSRKEFIDGIVSHTQG
;
A
#
# COMPACT_ATOMS: atom_id res chain seq x y z
N MET A 1 -12.81 -0.68 10.84
CA MET A 1 -11.37 -0.35 10.74
C MET A 1 -11.25 0.88 9.85
N ASN A 2 -10.28 1.76 10.12
CA ASN A 2 -9.92 2.89 9.26
C ASN A 2 -8.45 2.75 8.85
N GLU A 3 -7.98 3.61 7.95
CA GLU A 3 -6.62 3.58 7.41
C GLU A 3 -5.54 3.62 8.50
N HIS A 4 -5.64 4.56 9.45
CA HIS A 4 -4.70 4.65 10.56
C HIS A 4 -4.63 3.35 11.38
N SER A 5 -5.78 2.73 11.67
CA SER A 5 -5.85 1.46 12.40
C SER A 5 -5.29 0.30 11.59
N PHE A 6 -5.45 0.32 10.27
CA PHE A 6 -4.88 -0.67 9.37
C PHE A 6 -3.35 -0.60 9.36
N VAL A 7 -2.76 0.58 9.16
CA VAL A 7 -1.30 0.80 9.23
C VAL A 7 -0.75 0.36 10.59
N LYS A 8 -1.41 0.75 11.68
CA LYS A 8 -1.03 0.31 13.03
C LYS A 8 -1.05 -1.22 13.16
N SER A 9 -2.03 -1.89 12.54
CA SER A 9 -2.13 -3.35 12.59
C SER A 9 -1.01 -4.06 11.83
N VAL A 10 -0.54 -3.49 10.72
CA VAL A 10 0.64 -3.95 9.96
C VAL A 10 1.90 -3.74 10.79
N HIS A 11 2.09 -2.53 11.31
CA HIS A 11 3.28 -2.20 12.11
C HIS A 11 3.38 -3.06 13.37
N ARG A 12 2.27 -3.38 14.04
CA ARG A 12 2.32 -4.17 15.27
C ARG A 12 3.00 -5.54 15.10
N VAL A 13 2.92 -6.14 13.92
CA VAL A 13 3.40 -7.51 13.65
C VAL A 13 4.63 -7.57 12.76
N LEU A 14 5.04 -6.45 12.15
CA LEU A 14 6.29 -6.36 11.41
C LEU A 14 7.48 -6.66 12.35
N PRO A 15 8.42 -7.53 11.97
CA PRO A 15 9.64 -7.82 12.74
C PRO A 15 10.42 -6.54 13.09
N SER A 16 11.08 -6.52 14.25
CA SER A 16 11.93 -5.39 14.66
C SER A 16 13.16 -5.21 13.77
N SER A 17 13.58 -6.25 13.04
CA SER A 17 14.66 -6.19 12.05
C SER A 17 14.31 -5.37 10.80
N VAL A 18 13.03 -5.16 10.52
CA VAL A 18 12.59 -4.27 9.44
C VAL A 18 12.60 -2.84 9.97
N TYR A 19 13.50 -2.01 9.45
CA TYR A 19 13.45 -0.58 9.70
C TYR A 19 12.15 -0.03 9.11
N ARG A 20 11.44 0.79 9.87
CA ARG A 20 10.18 1.38 9.46
C ARG A 20 10.17 2.86 9.80
N TRP A 21 9.73 3.66 8.85
CA TRP A 21 9.45 5.07 9.06
C TRP A 21 8.00 5.33 8.66
N LYS A 22 7.19 5.77 9.62
CA LYS A 22 5.86 6.31 9.34
C LYS A 22 6.03 7.78 8.99
N ILE A 23 5.59 8.16 7.80
CA ILE A 23 5.82 9.48 7.24
C ILE A 23 4.56 10.33 7.46
N HIS A 24 4.78 11.55 7.93
CA HIS A 24 3.78 12.61 7.94
C HIS A 24 4.52 13.89 7.61
N ASP A 25 4.50 14.27 6.34
CA ASP A 25 5.21 15.44 5.83
C ASP A 25 4.23 16.61 5.67
N THR A 26 4.49 17.71 6.37
CA THR A 26 3.66 18.93 6.35
C THR A 26 4.07 19.91 5.26
N TYR A 27 5.22 19.69 4.62
CA TYR A 27 5.81 20.62 3.64
C TYR A 27 5.70 20.07 2.22
N THR A 28 5.77 18.75 2.06
CA THR A 28 5.64 18.06 0.77
C THR A 28 4.36 17.25 0.75
N GLY A 29 3.40 17.66 -0.10
CA GLY A 29 2.17 16.89 -0.31
C GLY A 29 2.42 15.61 -1.12
N GLY A 30 1.67 14.55 -0.80
CA GLY A 30 1.62 13.33 -1.59
C GLY A 30 2.71 12.29 -1.28
N VAL A 31 3.59 12.54 -0.32
CA VAL A 31 4.57 11.56 0.14
C VAL A 31 3.85 10.32 0.71
N PRO A 32 4.26 9.09 0.38
CA PRO A 32 3.66 7.88 0.90
C PRO A 32 3.66 7.80 2.43
N ASP A 33 2.66 7.13 2.99
CA ASP A 33 2.48 6.97 4.44
C ASP A 33 3.64 6.27 5.17
N ALA A 34 4.39 5.41 4.49
CA ALA A 34 5.46 4.65 5.11
C ALA A 34 6.63 4.31 4.18
N LEU A 35 7.81 4.16 4.79
CA LEU A 35 8.99 3.52 4.23
C LEU A 35 9.37 2.31 5.08
N TYR A 36 9.63 1.19 4.42
CA TYR A 36 10.27 0.01 5.01
C TYR A 36 11.65 -0.19 4.39
N CYS A 37 12.63 -0.58 5.19
CA CYS A 37 14.00 -0.77 4.73
C CYS A 37 14.67 -1.93 5.48
N GLY A 38 15.61 -2.60 4.80
CA GLY A 38 16.49 -3.59 5.37
C GLY A 38 17.64 -3.92 4.41
N PRO A 39 18.47 -4.93 4.74
CA PRO A 39 19.67 -5.26 3.98
C PRO A 39 19.43 -5.57 2.49
N LYS A 40 18.23 -6.04 2.11
CA LYS A 40 17.89 -6.37 0.73
C LYS A 40 17.39 -5.17 -0.07
N GLY A 41 16.82 -4.16 0.59
CA GLY A 41 16.31 -2.99 -0.09
C GLY A 41 15.31 -2.18 0.72
N LEU A 42 14.77 -1.16 0.04
CA LEU A 42 13.77 -0.23 0.55
C LEU A 42 12.45 -0.37 -0.22
N LEU A 43 11.35 0.03 0.43
CA LEU A 43 10.00 0.00 -0.12
C LEU A 43 9.17 1.15 0.45
N PHE A 44 8.68 2.03 -0.41
CA PHE A 44 7.65 2.99 -0.03
C PHE A 44 6.26 2.39 -0.18
N VAL A 45 5.39 2.65 0.79
CA VAL A 45 4.02 2.16 0.81
C VAL A 45 3.06 3.30 1.12
N GLU A 46 2.18 3.58 0.16
CA GLU A 46 0.98 4.39 0.38
C GLU A 46 -0.15 3.47 0.81
N TYR A 47 -0.81 3.78 1.92
CA TYR A 47 -1.91 2.99 2.44
C TYR A 47 -3.26 3.61 2.10
N LYS A 48 -4.22 2.78 1.72
CA LYS A 48 -5.63 3.17 1.70
C LYS A 48 -6.48 2.16 2.43
N TRP A 49 -7.62 2.62 2.95
CA TRP A 49 -8.65 1.73 3.46
C TRP A 49 -10.00 2.03 2.80
N VAL A 50 -10.62 1.00 2.22
CA VAL A 50 -11.90 1.13 1.54
C VAL A 50 -12.95 0.18 2.09
N THR A 51 -14.20 0.62 2.05
CA THR A 51 -15.37 -0.26 2.20
C THR A 51 -15.75 -0.75 0.81
N LEU A 52 -15.76 -2.07 0.62
CA LEU A 52 -16.11 -2.65 -0.67
C LEU A 52 -17.60 -2.42 -1.00
N PRO A 53 -17.93 -2.02 -2.24
CA PRO A 53 -19.31 -1.98 -2.70
C PRO A 53 -19.97 -3.36 -2.62
N LYS A 54 -21.25 -3.40 -2.24
CA LYS A 54 -22.03 -4.65 -2.17
C LYS A 54 -22.17 -5.33 -3.54
N ARG A 55 -22.26 -4.55 -4.62
CA ARG A 55 -22.37 -5.08 -5.99
C ARG A 55 -20.98 -5.39 -6.54
N SER A 56 -20.77 -6.63 -6.95
CA SER A 56 -19.50 -7.17 -7.45
C SER A 56 -18.93 -6.39 -8.64
N THR A 57 -19.79 -5.87 -9.52
CA THR A 57 -19.38 -5.15 -10.75
C THR A 57 -19.07 -3.67 -10.53
N THR A 58 -19.36 -3.11 -9.36
CA THR A 58 -19.14 -1.69 -9.09
C THR A 58 -17.65 -1.40 -8.96
N LEU A 59 -17.17 -0.36 -9.63
CA LEU A 59 -15.79 0.10 -9.52
C LEU A 59 -15.51 0.66 -8.13
N VAL A 60 -14.37 0.28 -7.56
CA VAL A 60 -13.92 0.72 -6.24
C VAL A 60 -13.11 2.00 -6.38
N LYS A 61 -13.47 3.06 -5.65
CA LYS A 61 -12.69 4.28 -5.58
C LYS A 61 -11.67 4.17 -4.45
N PHE A 62 -10.38 4.16 -4.79
CA PHE A 62 -9.31 4.02 -3.81
C PHE A 62 -8.91 5.31 -3.09
N GLY A 63 -9.28 6.48 -3.63
CA GLY A 63 -9.01 7.77 -2.98
C GLY A 63 -7.54 8.18 -2.99
N ILE A 64 -6.77 7.76 -4.00
CA ILE A 64 -5.39 8.21 -4.21
C ILE A 64 -5.44 9.63 -4.80
N SER A 65 -4.84 10.60 -4.11
CA SER A 65 -4.84 12.00 -4.56
C SER A 65 -3.90 12.21 -5.74
N LYS A 66 -4.09 13.32 -6.47
CA LYS A 66 -3.24 13.68 -7.61
C LYS A 66 -1.75 13.76 -7.22
N LEU A 67 -1.44 14.41 -6.09
CA LEU A 67 -0.06 14.54 -5.61
C LEU A 67 0.56 13.18 -5.23
N GLN A 68 -0.25 12.25 -4.70
CA GLN A 68 0.22 10.89 -4.41
C GLN A 68 0.54 10.13 -5.70
N LEU A 69 -0.31 10.22 -6.72
CA LEU A 69 -0.04 9.64 -8.04
C LEU A 69 1.24 10.20 -8.64
N GLU A 70 1.39 11.54 -8.65
CA GLU A 70 2.59 12.22 -9.15
C GLU A 70 3.86 11.79 -8.41
N TRP A 71 3.77 11.56 -7.09
CA TRP A 71 4.90 11.08 -6.29
C TRP A 71 5.26 9.63 -6.65
N LEU A 72 4.25 8.74 -6.69
CA LEU A 72 4.43 7.32 -7.01
C LEU A 72 5.02 7.14 -8.40
N ASP A 73 4.46 7.81 -9.42
CA ASP A 73 4.94 7.75 -10.79
C ASP A 73 6.40 8.23 -10.90
N ARG A 74 6.73 9.33 -10.22
CA ARG A 74 8.08 9.89 -10.22
C ARG A 74 9.09 8.94 -9.60
N PHE A 75 8.80 8.38 -8.43
CA PHE A 75 9.75 7.50 -7.74
C PHE A 75 9.86 6.13 -8.40
N GLU A 76 8.77 5.63 -8.99
CA GLU A 76 8.86 4.44 -9.85
C GLU A 76 9.78 4.69 -11.05
N MET A 77 9.63 5.84 -11.73
CA MET A 77 10.50 6.21 -12.85
C MET A 77 11.98 6.35 -12.43
N TYR A 78 12.24 6.70 -11.18
CA TYR A 78 13.59 6.72 -10.59
C TYR A 78 14.10 5.32 -10.17
N GLY A 79 13.39 4.26 -10.52
CA GLY A 79 13.75 2.88 -10.20
C GLY A 79 13.54 2.50 -8.74
N GLN A 80 12.80 3.30 -7.97
CA GLN A 80 12.52 3.00 -6.57
C GLN A 80 11.33 2.05 -6.45
N HIS A 81 11.37 1.19 -5.43
CA HIS A 81 10.23 0.34 -5.11
C HIS A 81 9.18 1.13 -4.36
N VAL A 82 8.03 1.28 -5.02
CA VAL A 82 6.84 1.93 -4.48
C VAL A 82 5.63 1.02 -4.65
N MET A 83 4.69 1.08 -3.72
CA MET A 83 3.42 0.36 -3.84
C MET A 83 2.28 1.12 -3.18
N VAL A 84 1.05 0.78 -3.59
CA VAL A 84 -0.17 1.17 -2.89
C VAL A 84 -0.81 -0.09 -2.29
N ALA A 85 -1.04 -0.08 -0.99
CA ALA A 85 -1.70 -1.15 -0.25
C ALA A 85 -3.15 -0.74 0.09
N ILE A 86 -4.11 -1.28 -0.66
CA ILE A 86 -5.53 -1.03 -0.46
C ILE A 86 -6.10 -2.08 0.49
N GLY A 87 -6.21 -1.73 1.78
CA GLY A 87 -6.84 -2.57 2.78
C GLY A 87 -8.37 -2.55 2.70
N HIS A 88 -8.98 -3.70 2.94
CA HIS A 88 -10.43 -3.85 3.14
C HIS A 88 -10.73 -5.01 4.08
N SER A 89 -12.01 -5.25 4.37
CA SER A 89 -12.44 -6.26 5.36
C SER A 89 -12.06 -7.71 5.03
N LEU A 90 -11.67 -8.01 3.80
CA LEU A 90 -11.37 -9.37 3.34
C LEU A 90 -9.88 -9.59 3.00
N GLY A 91 -9.07 -8.53 2.93
CA GLY A 91 -7.69 -8.65 2.47
C GLY A 91 -7.03 -7.32 2.14
N VAL A 92 -5.95 -7.40 1.38
CA VAL A 92 -5.15 -6.26 0.91
C VAL A 92 -4.89 -6.44 -0.58
N LEU A 93 -5.36 -5.48 -1.38
CA LEU A 93 -4.98 -5.40 -2.79
C LEU A 93 -3.68 -4.60 -2.88
N ILE A 94 -2.68 -5.19 -3.54
CA ILE A 94 -1.36 -4.59 -3.72
C ILE A 94 -1.27 -4.08 -5.16
N LEU A 95 -1.02 -2.78 -5.32
CA LEU A 95 -0.82 -2.15 -6.62
C LEU A 95 0.64 -1.73 -6.75
N VAL A 96 1.29 -2.21 -7.80
CA VAL A 96 2.69 -1.90 -8.14
C VAL A 96 2.79 -1.53 -9.61
N LYS A 97 3.91 -0.94 -10.02
CA LYS A 97 4.23 -0.72 -11.44
C LYS A 97 3.15 0.03 -12.23
N GLY A 98 2.75 1.21 -11.76
CA GLY A 98 1.67 2.00 -12.37
C GLY A 98 0.25 1.45 -12.24
N GLN A 99 0.04 0.29 -11.60
CA GLN A 99 -1.30 -0.29 -11.42
C GLN A 99 -2.27 0.61 -10.64
N TRP A 100 -1.79 1.61 -9.91
CA TRP A 100 -2.62 2.63 -9.25
C TRP A 100 -3.42 3.52 -10.21
N HIS A 101 -3.12 3.50 -11.50
CA HIS A 101 -3.94 4.15 -12.54
C HIS A 101 -5.07 3.25 -13.07
N SER A 102 -5.09 1.97 -12.71
CA SER A 102 -6.09 1.01 -13.16
C SER A 102 -7.37 1.08 -12.33
N SER A 103 -8.50 0.75 -12.97
CA SER A 103 -9.80 0.64 -12.30
C SER A 103 -10.16 -0.81 -12.04
N PHE A 104 -10.64 -1.10 -10.83
CA PHE A 104 -11.00 -2.45 -10.40
C PHE A 104 -12.45 -2.50 -9.92
N SER A 105 -13.17 -3.54 -10.32
CA SER A 105 -14.47 -3.87 -9.73
C SER A 105 -14.31 -4.48 -8.33
N SER A 106 -15.34 -4.41 -7.51
CA SER A 106 -15.35 -5.03 -6.17
C SER A 106 -14.95 -6.51 -6.20
N ALA A 107 -15.45 -7.28 -7.17
CA ALA A 107 -15.06 -8.68 -7.36
C ALA A 107 -13.58 -8.82 -7.68
N LYS A 108 -13.02 -7.99 -8.58
CA LYS A 108 -11.62 -8.09 -8.97
C LYS A 108 -10.68 -7.68 -7.84
N VAL A 109 -11.07 -6.71 -7.02
CA VAL A 109 -10.35 -6.37 -5.79
C VAL A 109 -10.27 -7.58 -4.88
N ILE A 110 -11.38 -8.26 -4.61
CA ILE A 110 -11.39 -9.44 -3.73
C ILE A 110 -10.54 -10.57 -4.33
N GLU A 111 -10.68 -10.85 -5.63
CA GLU A 111 -9.98 -11.93 -6.33
C GLU A 111 -8.45 -11.75 -6.29
N LEU A 112 -7.96 -10.51 -6.44
CA LEU A 112 -6.53 -10.21 -6.49
C LEU A 112 -5.92 -9.88 -5.12
N SER A 113 -6.76 -9.68 -4.10
CA SER A 113 -6.30 -9.36 -2.76
C SER A 113 -5.64 -10.55 -2.10
N VAL A 114 -4.54 -10.28 -1.40
CA VAL A 114 -3.88 -11.24 -0.52
C VAL A 114 -4.37 -11.06 0.91
N SER A 115 -4.12 -12.06 1.76
CA SER A 115 -4.32 -11.89 3.19
C SER A 115 -3.38 -10.81 3.74
N ARG A 116 -3.76 -10.19 4.86
CA ARG A 116 -2.88 -9.23 5.55
C ARG A 116 -1.53 -9.86 5.94
N LYS A 117 -1.52 -11.15 6.29
CA LYS A 117 -0.28 -11.86 6.64
C LYS A 117 0.65 -11.93 5.43
N GLU A 118 0.15 -12.37 4.28
CA GLU A 118 0.94 -12.43 3.04
C GLU A 118 1.46 -11.06 2.61
N PHE A 119 0.67 -9.99 2.80
CA PHE A 119 1.13 -8.62 2.57
C PHE A 119 2.33 -8.26 3.48
N ILE A 120 2.26 -8.58 4.77
CA ILE A 120 3.36 -8.34 5.73
C ILE A 120 4.58 -9.19 5.36
N ASP A 121 4.38 -10.47 5.05
CA ASP A 121 5.45 -11.38 4.64
C ASP A 121 6.12 -10.87 3.35
N GLY A 122 5.37 -10.25 2.44
CA GLY A 122 5.89 -9.56 1.26
C GLY A 122 6.80 -8.38 1.60
N ILE A 123 6.42 -7.54 2.58
CA ILE A 123 7.29 -6.46 3.07
C ILE A 123 8.59 -7.02 3.66
N VAL A 124 8.49 -8.07 4.47
CA VAL A 124 9.66 -8.73 5.08
C VAL A 124 10.56 -9.31 4.00
N SER A 125 10.00 -10.07 3.06
CA SER A 125 10.73 -10.67 1.93
C SER A 125 11.39 -9.63 1.03
N HIS A 126 10.81 -8.44 0.87
CA HIS A 126 11.40 -7.36 0.09
C HIS A 126 12.58 -6.69 0.79
N THR A 127 12.50 -6.55 2.12
CA THR A 127 13.49 -5.79 2.91
C THR A 127 14.58 -6.65 3.53
N GLN A 128 14.31 -7.94 3.77
CA GLN A 128 15.22 -8.88 4.41
C GLN A 128 15.75 -9.90 3.38
N GLY A 129 17.00 -10.33 3.58
CA GLY A 129 17.66 -11.38 2.80
C GLY A 129 17.38 -12.78 3.33
#